data_AF-A0A6B0GHR2-F1
#
_entry.id   AF-A0A6B0GHR2-F1
#
_cell.length_a   1.000
_cell.length_b   1.000
_cell.length_c   1.000
_cell.angle_alpha   90.00
_cell.angle_beta   90.00
_cell.angle_gamma   90.00
#
_symmetry.space_group_name_H-M   'P 1'
#
loop_
_entity.id
_entity.type
_entity.pdbx_description
1 polymer ?
#
loop_
_entity_poly.entity_id
_entity_poly.type
_entity_poly.pdbx_seq_one_letter_code
_entity_poly.pdbx_strand_id
1 'polypeptide(L)'
;MARDEPGADTPETDDEPSRLQYDLLVAAAELDRLNQSLTARAVWDRARRYGVRISHAALYNNLSALVETGLLSKRTNPADARSSLYEPTETGIETLRNRSTRLSSALSGALA
;
A
#
# COMPACT_ATOMS: atom_id res chain seq x y z
N MET A 1 43.51 22.17 5.95
CA MET A 1 43.31 20.86 6.62
C MET A 1 41.90 20.85 7.18
N ALA A 2 41.13 19.77 6.89
CA ALA A 2 39.79 19.36 7.38
C ALA A 2 38.70 20.45 7.41
N ARG A 3 37.67 20.52 6.54
CA ARG A 3 36.57 19.58 6.23
C ARG A 3 35.77 19.11 7.46
N ASP A 4 34.98 20.03 8.01
CA ASP A 4 33.71 19.71 8.68
C ASP A 4 32.63 19.62 7.61
N GLU A 5 32.38 18.41 7.09
CA GLU A 5 31.15 18.13 6.36
C GLU A 5 30.05 17.93 7.42
N PRO A 6 28.97 18.75 7.43
CA PRO A 6 27.82 18.43 8.27
C PRO A 6 27.28 17.08 7.80
N GLY A 7 27.18 16.15 8.74
CA GLY A 7 26.70 14.79 8.51
C GLY A 7 25.47 14.84 7.61
N ALA A 8 25.50 14.03 6.56
CA ALA A 8 24.33 13.79 5.73
C ALA A 8 23.23 13.27 6.65
N ASP A 9 22.35 14.20 7.04
CA ASP A 9 21.00 13.93 7.51
C ASP A 9 20.34 13.18 6.37
N THR A 10 20.58 11.88 6.33
CA THR A 10 19.83 10.99 5.45
C THR A 10 18.47 10.96 6.11
N PRO A 11 17.42 11.53 5.51
CA PRO A 11 16.10 11.39 6.10
C PRO A 11 15.87 9.89 6.22
N GLU A 12 15.81 9.38 7.46
CA GLU A 12 15.32 8.04 7.71
C GLU A 12 13.95 7.98 7.06
N THR A 13 13.82 7.13 6.05
CA THR A 13 12.61 7.01 5.23
C THR A 13 11.51 6.35 6.08
N ASP A 14 10.88 7.13 6.95
CA ASP A 14 9.75 6.72 7.81
C ASP A 14 8.45 6.42 7.02
N ASP A 15 8.48 6.53 5.69
CA ASP A 15 7.31 6.46 4.80
C ASP A 15 7.17 5.13 4.03
N GLU A 16 8.01 4.11 4.27
CA GLU A 16 7.83 2.83 3.56
C GLU A 16 6.67 2.02 4.16
N PRO A 17 5.67 1.60 3.34
CA PRO A 17 4.56 0.83 3.86
C PRO A 17 5.02 -0.50 4.46
N SER A 18 4.40 -0.90 5.57
CA SER A 18 4.61 -2.22 6.13
C SER A 18 4.21 -3.31 5.12
N ARG A 19 4.72 -4.54 5.30
CA ARG A 19 4.32 -5.69 4.45
C ARG A 19 2.80 -5.83 4.37
N LEU A 20 2.11 -5.67 5.50
CA LEU A 20 0.65 -5.75 5.55
C LEU A 20 -0.01 -4.64 4.74
N GLN A 21 0.49 -3.42 4.84
CA GLN A 21 -0.02 -2.28 4.06
C GLN A 21 0.21 -2.50 2.56
N TYR A 22 1.35 -3.06 2.16
CA TYR A 22 1.57 -3.47 0.77
C TYR A 22 0.59 -4.55 0.31
N ASP A 23 0.33 -5.57 1.13
CA ASP A 23 -0.62 -6.64 0.77
C ASP A 23 -2.04 -6.07 0.60
N LEU A 24 -2.43 -5.10 1.42
CA LEU A 24 -3.72 -4.39 1.31
C LEU A 24 -3.78 -3.45 0.10
N LEU A 25 -2.68 -2.74 -0.19
CA LEU A 25 -2.58 -1.87 -1.37
C LEU A 25 -2.62 -2.67 -2.67
N VAL A 26 -1.95 -3.83 -2.72
CA VAL A 26 -2.04 -4.79 -3.83
C VAL A 26 -3.47 -5.30 -3.99
N ALA A 27 -4.14 -5.65 -2.89
CA ALA A 27 -5.53 -6.09 -2.92
C ALA A 27 -6.46 -5.03 -3.52
N ALA A 28 -6.31 -3.76 -3.11
CA ALA A 28 -7.08 -2.65 -3.65
C ALA A 28 -6.78 -2.41 -5.13
N ALA A 29 -5.50 -2.38 -5.53
CA ALA A 29 -5.11 -2.20 -6.93
C ALA A 29 -5.62 -3.33 -7.85
N GLU A 30 -5.65 -4.57 -7.37
CA GLU A 30 -6.18 -5.68 -8.16
C GLU A 30 -7.70 -5.59 -8.31
N LEU A 31 -8.43 -5.19 -7.25
CA LEU A 31 -9.87 -4.97 -7.32
C LEU A 31 -10.22 -3.82 -8.28
N ASP A 32 -9.45 -2.72 -8.23
CA ASP A 32 -9.61 -1.56 -9.11
C ASP A 32 -9.42 -1.95 -10.58
N ARG A 33 -8.32 -2.66 -10.88
CA ARG A 33 -8.06 -3.19 -12.23
C ARG A 33 -9.18 -4.10 -12.75
N LEU A 34 -9.83 -4.84 -11.86
CA LEU A 34 -10.93 -5.74 -12.19
C LEU A 34 -12.31 -5.05 -12.20
N ASN A 35 -12.36 -3.73 -11.97
CA ASN A 35 -13.60 -2.96 -11.80
C ASN A 35 -14.54 -3.57 -10.75
N GLN A 36 -13.96 -4.05 -9.64
CA GLN A 36 -14.68 -4.64 -8.52
C GLN A 36 -14.86 -3.63 -7.37
N SER A 37 -15.71 -3.98 -6.40
CA SER A 37 -15.95 -3.13 -5.23
C SER A 37 -14.65 -2.89 -4.45
N LEU A 38 -14.40 -1.62 -4.11
CA LEU A 38 -13.26 -1.16 -3.32
C LEU A 38 -13.62 -0.89 -1.85
N THR A 39 -14.68 -1.53 -1.36
CA THR A 39 -15.04 -1.45 0.06
C THR A 39 -13.96 -2.12 0.93
N ALA A 40 -13.83 -1.69 2.19
CA ALA A 40 -12.92 -2.32 3.14
C ALA A 40 -13.12 -3.86 3.23
N ARG A 41 -14.38 -4.31 3.15
CA ARG A 41 -14.72 -5.74 3.14
C ARG A 41 -14.15 -6.46 1.92
N ALA A 42 -14.30 -5.88 0.73
CA ALA A 42 -13.78 -6.46 -0.50
C ALA A 42 -12.24 -6.50 -0.50
N VAL A 43 -11.59 -5.42 -0.07
CA VAL A 43 -10.13 -5.37 0.09
C VAL A 43 -9.65 -6.46 1.07
N TRP A 44 -10.34 -6.64 2.19
CA TRP A 44 -10.00 -7.67 3.17
C TRP A 44 -10.19 -9.09 2.61
N ASP A 45 -11.33 -9.39 1.98
CA ASP A 45 -11.56 -10.70 1.36
C ASP A 45 -10.56 -10.99 0.24
N ARG A 46 -10.12 -9.96 -0.49
CA ARG A 46 -9.07 -10.10 -1.51
C ARG A 46 -7.71 -10.37 -0.89
N ALA A 47 -7.31 -9.60 0.13
CA ALA A 47 -6.05 -9.78 0.84
C ALA A 47 -5.92 -11.17 1.50
N ARG A 48 -7.04 -11.76 1.96
CA ARG A 48 -7.06 -13.12 2.48
C ARG A 48 -6.58 -14.18 1.48
N ARG A 49 -6.71 -13.94 0.17
CA ARG A 49 -6.20 -14.83 -0.88
C ARG A 49 -4.67 -14.88 -0.91
N TYR A 50 -4.01 -13.84 -0.40
CA TYR A 50 -2.56 -13.79 -0.24
C TYR A 50 -2.09 -14.28 1.15
N GLY A 51 -3.00 -14.85 1.95
CA GLY A 51 -2.69 -15.37 3.29
C GLY A 51 -2.82 -14.36 4.42
N VAL A 52 -3.27 -13.12 4.14
CA VAL A 52 -3.46 -12.10 5.18
C VAL A 52 -4.60 -12.49 6.13
N ARG A 53 -4.30 -12.60 7.43
CA ARG A 53 -5.28 -12.86 8.49
C ARG A 53 -5.15 -11.79 9.57
N ILE A 54 -6.04 -10.81 9.53
CA ILE A 54 -6.06 -9.65 10.43
C ILE A 54 -7.45 -9.42 10.99
N SER A 55 -7.52 -8.74 12.14
CA SER A 55 -8.79 -8.28 12.71
C SER A 55 -9.36 -7.10 11.92
N HIS A 56 -10.65 -6.80 12.10
CA HIS A 56 -11.26 -5.60 11.51
C HIS A 56 -10.58 -4.31 11.99
N ALA A 57 -10.21 -4.22 13.28
CA ALA A 57 -9.51 -3.04 13.80
C ALA A 57 -8.17 -2.84 13.08
N ALA A 58 -7.39 -3.91 12.90
CA ALA A 58 -6.13 -3.84 12.17
C ALA A 58 -6.36 -3.47 10.70
N LEU A 59 -7.39 -4.01 10.04
CA LEU A 59 -7.76 -3.62 8.68
C LEU A 59 -7.99 -2.11 8.56
N TYR A 60 -8.88 -1.55 9.39
CA TYR A 60 -9.21 -0.13 9.30
C TYR A 60 -8.03 0.77 9.64
N ASN A 61 -7.21 0.41 10.63
CA ASN A 61 -6.01 1.17 10.96
C ASN A 61 -5.02 1.21 9.79
N ASN A 62 -4.80 0.08 9.11
CA ASN A 62 -3.89 0.03 7.97
C ASN A 62 -4.46 0.72 6.73
N LEU A 63 -5.78 0.62 6.49
CA LEU A 63 -6.42 1.37 5.40
C LEU A 63 -6.40 2.88 5.66
N SER A 64 -6.59 3.32 6.90
CA SER A 64 -6.44 4.73 7.27
C SER A 64 -5.01 5.21 7.07
N ALA A 65 -4.02 4.45 7.54
CA ALA A 65 -2.61 4.80 7.34
C ALA A 65 -2.26 4.94 5.85
N LEU A 66 -2.71 4.02 5.00
CA LEU A 66 -2.52 4.09 3.55
C LEU A 66 -3.20 5.32 2.92
N VAL A 67 -4.30 5.80 3.50
CA VAL A 67 -4.96 7.05 3.07
C VAL A 67 -4.18 8.27 3.53
N GLU A 68 -3.69 8.25 4.77
CA GLU A 68 -2.88 9.33 5.35
C GLU A 68 -1.55 9.52 4.59
N THR A 69 -0.93 8.43 4.14
CA THR A 69 0.28 8.46 3.30
C THR A 69 -0.02 8.71 1.82
N GLY A 70 -1.28 8.97 1.44
CA GLY A 70 -1.67 9.29 0.08
C GLY A 70 -1.59 8.13 -0.92
N LEU A 71 -1.45 6.88 -0.47
CA LEU A 71 -1.39 5.70 -1.32
C LEU A 71 -2.79 5.17 -1.68
N LEU A 72 -3.78 5.46 -0.84
CA LEU A 72 -5.19 5.25 -1.11
C LEU A 72 -5.96 6.58 -0.97
N SER A 73 -7.02 6.71 -1.74
CA SER A 73 -8.05 7.73 -1.55
C SER A 73 -9.27 7.09 -0.88
N LYS A 74 -9.85 7.80 0.09
CA LYS A 74 -11.10 7.39 0.74
C LYS A 74 -12.25 8.25 0.27
N ARG A 75 -13.30 7.61 -0.27
CA ARG A 75 -14.56 8.29 -0.64
C ARG A 75 -15.76 7.56 -0.04
N THR A 76 -16.85 8.29 0.18
CA THR A 76 -18.13 7.68 0.57
C THR A 76 -18.69 6.87 -0.59
N ASN A 77 -19.18 5.67 -0.31
CA ASN A 77 -19.84 4.83 -1.30
C ASN A 77 -21.20 5.44 -1.70
N PRO A 78 -21.40 5.81 -2.98
CA PRO A 78 -22.67 6.40 -3.43
C PRO A 78 -23.85 5.41 -3.35
N ALA A 79 -23.60 4.10 -3.29
CA ALA A 79 -24.65 3.09 -3.28
C ALA A 79 -25.38 2.97 -1.93
N ASP A 80 -24.71 3.25 -0.81
CA ASP A 80 -25.30 3.06 0.53
C ASP A 80 -25.00 4.18 1.54
N ALA A 81 -24.19 5.18 1.16
CA ALA A 81 -23.81 6.35 1.97
C ALA A 81 -23.18 6.06 3.35
N ARG A 82 -23.00 4.79 3.74
CA ARG A 82 -22.42 4.39 5.03
C ARG A 82 -21.04 3.79 4.88
N SER A 83 -20.81 3.08 3.78
CA SER A 83 -19.54 2.43 3.48
C SER A 83 -18.54 3.40 2.84
N SER A 84 -17.25 3.16 3.04
CA SER A 84 -16.18 3.86 2.32
C SER A 84 -15.58 2.98 1.23
N LEU A 85 -15.20 3.60 0.13
CA LEU A 85 -14.39 3.02 -0.94
C LEU A 85 -12.94 3.49 -0.76
N TYR A 86 -12.01 2.58 -1.02
CA TYR A 86 -10.56 2.77 -0.87
C TYR A 86 -9.89 2.57 -2.22
N GLU A 87 -9.75 3.65 -2.98
CA GLU A 87 -9.22 3.65 -4.34
C GLU A 87 -7.70 3.83 -4.32
N PRO A 88 -6.92 3.03 -5.07
CA PRO A 88 -5.49 3.29 -5.22
C PRO A 88 -5.25 4.63 -5.92
N THR A 89 -4.34 5.43 -5.36
CA THR A 89 -3.89 6.67 -6.01
C THR A 89 -2.80 6.37 -7.03
N GLU A 90 -2.45 7.36 -7.87
CA GLU A 90 -1.29 7.25 -8.76
C GLU A 90 0.00 6.97 -7.97
N THR A 91 0.20 7.65 -6.83
CA THR A 91 1.32 7.42 -5.91
C THR A 91 1.30 5.99 -5.33
N GLY A 92 0.12 5.47 -4.99
CA GLY A 92 -0.07 4.08 -4.57
C GLY A 92 0.39 3.08 -5.64
N ILE A 93 -0.02 3.30 -6.89
CA ILE A 93 0.36 2.45 -8.02
C ILE A 93 1.86 2.55 -8.32
N GLU A 94 2.45 3.75 -8.28
CA GLU A 94 3.88 3.94 -8.48
C GLU A 94 4.69 3.24 -7.39
N THR A 95 4.26 3.33 -6.14
CA THR A 95 4.86 2.62 -5.00
C THR A 95 4.88 1.10 -5.22
N LEU A 96 3.81 0.53 -5.77
CA LEU A 96 3.77 -0.89 -6.14
C LEU A 96 4.73 -1.23 -7.28
N ARG A 97 4.83 -0.37 -8.31
CA ARG A 97 5.76 -0.55 -9.43
C ARG A 97 7.21 -0.55 -8.95
N ASN A 98 7.57 0.42 -8.11
CA ASN A 98 8.91 0.52 -7.53
C ASN A 98 9.27 -0.72 -6.72
N ARG A 99 8.33 -1.22 -5.88
CA ARG A 99 8.51 -2.47 -5.14
C ARG A 99 8.70 -3.67 -6.08
N SER A 100 7.88 -3.79 -7.13
CA SER A 100 8.02 -4.85 -8.12
C SER A 100 9.39 -4.83 -8.79
N THR A 101 9.89 -3.65 -9.20
CA THR A 101 11.21 -3.51 -9.82
C THR A 101 12.34 -3.95 -8.87
N ARG A 102 12.29 -3.53 -7.61
CA ARG A 102 13.28 -3.93 -6.59
C ARG A 102 13.29 -5.46 -6.39
N LEU A 103 12.11 -6.07 -6.27
CA LEU A 103 11.97 -7.52 -6.10
C LEU A 103 12.48 -8.28 -7.34
N SER A 104 12.10 -7.86 -8.54
CA SER A 104 12.58 -8.47 -9.79
C SER A 104 14.09 -8.38 -9.94
N SER A 105 14.69 -7.23 -9.60
CA SER A 105 16.14 -7.05 -9.60
C SER A 105 16.85 -8.00 -8.62
N ALA A 106 16.36 -8.09 -7.38
CA ALA A 106 16.91 -8.99 -6.36
C ALA A 106 16.81 -10.47 -6.77
N LEU A 107 15.69 -10.89 -7.36
CA LEU A 107 15.49 -12.26 -7.85
C LEU A 107 16.39 -12.58 -9.05
N SER A 108 16.61 -11.61 -9.94
CA SER A 108 17.46 -11.80 -11.12
C SER A 108 18.95 -11.92 -10.73
N GLY A 109 19.39 -11.17 -9.72
CA GLY A 109 20.75 -11.29 -9.17
C GLY A 109 20.97 -12.55 -8.30
N ALA A 110 19.91 -13.12 -7.73
CA ALA A 110 20.00 -14.34 -6.92
C ALA A 110 20.04 -15.65 -7.74
N LEU A 111 19.76 -15.57 -9.05
CA LEU A 111 19.74 -16.72 -9.97
C LEU A 111 20.95 -16.73 -10.93
N ALA A 112 21.90 -15.80 -10.78
CA ALA A 112 23.15 -15.71 -11.53
C ALA A 112 24.33 -16.20 -10.69
#